data_AF-A0A3N7G4Y9-F1
#
_entry.id   AF-A0A3N7G4Y9-F1
#
_cell.length_a   1.000
_cell.length_b   1.000
_cell.length_c   1.000
_cell.angle_alpha   90.00
_cell.angle_beta   90.00
_cell.angle_gamma   90.00
#
_symmetry.space_group_name_H-M   'P 1'
#
loop_
_entity.id
_entity.type
_entity.pdbx_description
1 polymer ?
#
loop_
_entity_poly.entity_id
_entity_poly.type
_entity_poly.pdbx_seq_one_letter_code
_entity_poly.pdbx_strand_id
1 'polypeptide(L)'
;MTSLAPFSALTDATIIETSQQYLEFTTKNVSLIYRGSIVKLFSGIDFSCNNFTGKIPPEIENLSKIKALNLSHNSLIGPIPPTFSRLKEIESLDLSHNKLDGEIPPQLTELFSLEIFSVAHNNLSGKTPARVAQFATFEESCYKDNPFLCGEPLPKICGASMLPSPTSMNNEDNGGFIDMEVFYVSFGIAYIMVLVVIVAVLYINPYWRRAWFRFTLLR
;
A
#
# COMPACT_ATOMS: atom_id res chain seq x y z
N MET A 1 33.46 -63.56 -45.98
CA MET A 1 32.28 -63.06 -46.71
C MET A 1 31.65 -61.99 -45.82
N THR A 2 32.18 -60.77 -45.90
CA THR A 2 31.59 -59.60 -46.59
C THR A 2 30.50 -58.93 -45.73
N SER A 3 30.77 -57.78 -45.08
CA SER A 3 30.65 -56.41 -45.64
C SER A 3 29.19 -55.92 -45.43
N LEU A 4 28.79 -54.79 -44.84
CA LEU A 4 29.30 -53.42 -44.67
C LEU A 4 28.53 -52.70 -43.53
N ALA A 5 29.14 -51.66 -42.95
CA ALA A 5 28.42 -50.43 -42.58
C ALA A 5 28.74 -49.35 -43.65
N PRO A 6 27.82 -48.42 -43.98
CA PRO A 6 27.95 -47.02 -43.52
C PRO A 6 26.57 -46.34 -43.24
N PHE A 7 26.41 -45.44 -42.26
CA PHE A 7 26.69 -43.98 -42.16
C PHE A 7 25.76 -43.03 -42.99
N SER A 8 25.25 -41.99 -42.29
CA SER A 8 24.41 -40.83 -42.67
C SER A 8 22.88 -41.08 -42.77
N ALA A 9 21.98 -40.22 -42.26
CA ALA A 9 22.07 -38.80 -41.95
C ALA A 9 21.13 -38.38 -40.78
N LEU A 10 21.51 -37.27 -40.15
CA LEU A 10 20.75 -36.45 -39.19
C LEU A 10 19.45 -35.87 -39.76
N THR A 11 18.68 -35.24 -38.85
CA THR A 11 17.49 -34.36 -38.98
C THR A 11 16.17 -35.15 -38.91
N ASP A 12 15.31 -34.95 -37.92
CA ASP A 12 14.80 -33.64 -37.51
C ASP A 12 14.61 -33.48 -35.99
N ALA A 13 14.77 -32.24 -35.57
CA ALA A 13 14.73 -31.81 -34.19
C ALA A 13 13.29 -31.60 -33.69
N THR A 14 13.18 -31.46 -32.36
CA THR A 14 12.12 -30.71 -31.66
C THR A 14 10.69 -31.21 -31.75
N ILE A 15 10.28 -32.04 -30.78
CA ILE A 15 9.18 -31.67 -29.86
C ILE A 15 9.59 -32.13 -28.45
N ILE A 16 10.38 -31.31 -27.76
CA ILE A 16 10.35 -31.34 -26.30
C ILE A 16 9.06 -30.59 -25.96
N GLU A 17 8.01 -31.32 -25.61
CA GLU A 17 6.87 -30.75 -24.89
C GLU A 17 7.40 -30.25 -23.54
N THR A 18 7.94 -29.03 -23.56
CA THR A 18 8.16 -28.27 -22.34
C THR A 18 6.78 -27.90 -21.82
N SER A 19 6.22 -28.76 -20.96
CA SER A 19 5.18 -28.32 -20.04
C SER A 19 5.81 -27.19 -19.22
N GLN A 20 5.59 -25.94 -19.61
CA GLN A 20 6.04 -24.79 -18.84
C GLN A 20 5.34 -24.87 -17.48
N GLN A 21 6.03 -25.44 -16.47
CA GLN A 21 5.57 -25.34 -15.10
C GLN A 21 5.58 -23.85 -14.76
N TYR A 22 4.39 -23.32 -14.52
CA TYR A 22 4.18 -21.96 -14.03
C TYR A 22 3.65 -22.05 -12.60
N LEU A 23 4.17 -21.21 -11.70
CA LEU A 23 3.54 -20.97 -10.41
C LEU A 23 2.61 -19.79 -10.61
N GLU A 24 1.33 -20.04 -10.48
CA GLU A 24 0.35 -18.98 -10.36
C GLU A 24 0.19 -18.66 -8.87
N PHE A 25 0.70 -17.51 -8.47
CA PHE A 25 0.55 -17.00 -7.14
C PHE A 25 -0.62 -16.02 -7.13
N THR A 26 -1.78 -16.48 -6.69
CA THR A 26 -3.00 -15.69 -6.65
C THR A 26 -3.23 -15.21 -5.22
N THR A 27 -3.07 -13.91 -5.03
CA THR A 27 -3.51 -13.19 -3.82
C THR A 27 -4.95 -12.72 -4.05
N LYS A 28 -5.59 -12.11 -3.04
CA LYS A 28 -6.99 -11.65 -3.17
C LYS A 28 -7.20 -10.63 -4.31
N ASN A 29 -6.16 -9.98 -4.83
CA ASN A 29 -6.29 -8.94 -5.86
C ASN A 29 -5.20 -8.93 -6.94
N VAL A 30 -4.17 -9.77 -6.84
CA VAL A 30 -3.07 -9.84 -7.83
C VAL A 30 -2.74 -11.30 -8.11
N SER A 31 -2.60 -11.64 -9.39
CA SER A 31 -2.07 -12.94 -9.83
C SER A 31 -0.71 -12.74 -10.47
N LEU A 32 0.34 -13.23 -9.83
CA LEU A 32 1.70 -13.22 -10.37
C LEU A 32 1.98 -14.59 -10.99
N ILE A 33 2.40 -14.59 -12.25
CA ILE A 33 2.70 -15.83 -13.00
C ILE A 33 4.20 -15.93 -13.16
N TYR A 34 4.81 -16.84 -12.40
CA TYR A 34 6.23 -17.16 -12.52
C TYR A 34 6.39 -18.37 -13.45
N ARG A 35 7.32 -18.35 -14.41
CA ARG A 35 7.56 -19.46 -15.36
C ARG A 35 8.97 -20.05 -15.22
N GLY A 36 9.10 -21.36 -15.42
CA GLY A 36 10.40 -22.05 -15.52
C GLY A 36 10.92 -22.62 -14.20
N SER A 37 12.22 -22.91 -14.12
CA SER A 37 12.86 -23.53 -12.93
C SER A 37 12.73 -22.70 -11.65
N ILE A 38 12.37 -21.42 -11.77
CA ILE A 38 12.18 -20.48 -10.68
C ILE A 38 11.01 -20.88 -9.76
N VAL A 39 10.01 -21.57 -10.30
CA VAL A 39 8.82 -22.07 -9.60
C VAL A 39 9.18 -23.10 -8.52
N LYS A 40 10.25 -23.88 -8.72
CA LYS A 40 10.70 -24.91 -7.76
C LYS A 40 11.55 -24.34 -6.62
N LEU A 41 11.95 -23.08 -6.71
CA LEU A 41 12.84 -22.40 -5.75
C LEU A 41 12.12 -21.29 -4.97
N PHE A 42 10.87 -20.96 -5.32
CA PHE A 42 10.15 -19.83 -4.72
C PHE A 42 9.54 -20.23 -3.36
N SER A 43 10.16 -19.75 -2.28
CA SER A 43 9.62 -19.84 -0.92
C SER A 43 9.00 -18.49 -0.58
N GLY A 44 7.67 -18.40 -0.59
CA GLY A 44 6.95 -17.16 -0.38
C GLY A 44 5.75 -17.32 0.55
N ILE A 45 5.49 -16.32 1.39
CA ILE A 45 4.32 -16.23 2.26
C ILE A 45 3.58 -14.94 1.94
N ASP A 46 2.30 -15.06 1.61
CA ASP A 46 1.39 -13.92 1.47
C ASP A 46 0.24 -14.04 2.46
N PHE A 47 0.20 -13.06 3.36
CA PHE A 47 -0.82 -12.86 4.36
C PHE A 47 -1.53 -11.52 4.17
N SER A 48 -1.42 -10.93 2.99
CA SER A 48 -2.00 -9.64 2.67
C SER A 48 -3.52 -9.65 2.62
N CYS A 49 -4.11 -8.46 2.72
CA CYS A 49 -5.56 -8.26 2.63
C CYS A 49 -6.34 -9.08 3.67
N ASN A 50 -5.87 -9.09 4.91
CA ASN A 50 -6.54 -9.71 6.04
C ASN A 50 -6.76 -8.66 7.15
N ASN A 51 -7.23 -9.13 8.30
CA ASN A 51 -7.45 -8.27 9.47
C ASN A 51 -6.50 -8.66 10.61
N PHE A 52 -5.27 -9.07 10.28
CA PHE A 52 -4.28 -9.41 11.30
C PHE A 52 -3.94 -8.17 12.13
N THR A 53 -3.89 -8.35 13.44
CA THR A 53 -3.62 -7.31 14.43
C THR A 53 -2.46 -7.72 15.31
N GLY A 54 -1.94 -6.78 16.10
CA GLY A 54 -0.81 -7.02 16.98
C GLY A 54 0.52 -6.76 16.28
N LYS A 55 1.61 -7.12 16.95
CA LYS A 55 2.97 -6.84 16.50
C LYS A 55 3.48 -7.96 15.59
N ILE A 56 4.39 -7.60 14.69
CA ILE A 56 5.13 -8.62 13.93
C ILE A 56 6.10 -9.32 14.90
N PRO A 57 6.04 -10.65 15.03
CA PRO A 57 6.90 -11.40 15.92
C PRO A 57 8.37 -11.36 15.47
N PRO A 58 9.35 -11.17 16.37
CA PRO A 58 10.77 -11.19 16.01
C PRO A 58 11.23 -12.55 15.47
N GLU A 59 10.50 -13.63 15.78
CA GLU A 59 10.73 -15.01 15.31
C GLU A 59 10.62 -15.17 13.79
N ILE A 60 10.20 -14.12 13.07
CA ILE A 60 10.24 -14.07 11.60
C ILE A 60 11.64 -14.40 11.05
N GLU A 61 12.71 -14.16 11.82
CA GLU A 61 14.09 -14.53 11.44
C GLU A 61 14.30 -16.02 11.16
N ASN A 62 13.44 -16.90 11.68
CA ASN A 62 13.51 -18.33 11.43
C ASN A 62 13.18 -18.69 9.98
N LEU A 63 12.58 -17.77 9.23
CA LEU A 63 12.27 -17.94 7.81
C LEU A 63 13.48 -17.64 6.91
N SER A 64 14.67 -18.13 7.27
CA SER A 64 15.95 -17.73 6.64
C SER A 64 16.04 -17.95 5.12
N LYS A 65 15.22 -18.85 4.57
CA LYS A 65 15.15 -19.17 3.12
C LYS A 65 13.96 -18.53 2.41
N ILE A 66 13.23 -17.62 3.06
CA ILE A 66 12.09 -16.95 2.43
C ILE A 66 12.59 -15.95 1.39
N LYS A 67 11.97 -15.98 0.22
CA LYS A 67 12.21 -15.06 -0.89
C LYS A 67 11.15 -13.98 -0.98
N ALA A 68 9.90 -14.28 -0.64
CA ALA A 68 8.83 -13.30 -0.68
C ALA A 68 8.01 -13.31 0.61
N LEU A 69 7.82 -12.15 1.22
CA LEU A 69 6.97 -11.96 2.38
C LEU A 69 6.07 -10.76 2.16
N ASN A 70 4.78 -11.02 2.06
CA ASN A 70 3.75 -10.00 1.91
C ASN A 70 2.82 -9.99 3.13
N LEU A 71 2.89 -8.91 3.91
CA LEU A 71 2.04 -8.66 5.08
C LEU A 71 1.12 -7.44 4.88
N SER A 72 1.02 -6.93 3.64
CA SER A 72 0.33 -5.67 3.38
C SER A 72 -1.18 -5.72 3.58
N HIS A 73 -1.83 -4.56 3.68
CA HIS A 73 -3.29 -4.47 3.87
C HIS A 73 -3.79 -5.30 5.06
N ASN A 74 -3.23 -5.02 6.24
CA ASN A 74 -3.63 -5.59 7.51
C ASN A 74 -3.79 -4.47 8.56
N SER A 75 -3.98 -4.84 9.83
CA SER A 75 -4.02 -3.92 10.97
C SER A 75 -2.86 -4.17 11.94
N LEU A 76 -1.68 -4.55 11.42
CA LEU A 76 -0.48 -4.79 12.22
C LEU A 76 0.00 -3.48 12.84
N ILE A 77 0.48 -3.54 14.08
CA ILE A 77 0.90 -2.39 14.90
C ILE A 77 2.32 -2.59 15.42
N GLY A 78 2.91 -1.54 15.98
CA GLY A 78 4.25 -1.58 16.57
C GLY A 78 5.37 -1.47 15.52
N PRO A 79 6.63 -1.58 15.96
CA PRO A 79 7.77 -1.35 15.10
C PRO A 79 8.05 -2.52 14.16
N ILE A 80 8.69 -2.21 13.03
CA ILE A 80 9.29 -3.22 12.17
C ILE A 80 10.43 -3.90 12.96
N PRO A 81 10.41 -5.22 13.17
CA PRO A 81 11.48 -5.92 13.87
C PRO A 81 12.83 -5.77 13.12
N PRO A 82 13.93 -5.42 13.80
CA PRO A 82 15.25 -5.39 13.18
C PRO A 82 15.71 -6.78 12.72
N THR A 83 15.09 -7.85 13.23
CA THR A 83 15.36 -9.25 12.87
C THR A 83 15.03 -9.58 11.41
N PHE A 84 14.25 -8.74 10.70
CA PHE A 84 14.09 -8.84 9.25
C PHE A 84 15.41 -8.80 8.48
N SER A 85 16.44 -8.14 9.02
CA SER A 85 17.80 -8.12 8.45
C SER A 85 18.45 -9.51 8.35
N ARG A 86 17.92 -10.52 9.04
CA ARG A 86 18.39 -11.92 8.99
C ARG A 86 17.86 -12.70 7.78
N LEU A 87 16.84 -12.20 7.09
CA LEU A 87 16.25 -12.83 5.91
C LEU A 87 17.11 -12.58 4.68
N LYS A 88 18.34 -13.10 4.65
CA LYS A 88 19.34 -12.73 3.63
C LYS A 88 18.98 -13.13 2.19
N GLU A 89 18.05 -14.08 2.02
CA GLU A 89 17.54 -14.51 0.71
C GLU A 89 16.26 -13.80 0.29
N ILE A 90 15.76 -12.83 1.06
CA ILE A 90 14.51 -12.14 0.73
C ILE A 90 14.68 -11.21 -0.49
N GLU A 91 13.79 -11.38 -1.45
CA GLU A 91 13.71 -10.64 -2.72
C GLU A 91 12.52 -9.68 -2.72
N SER A 92 11.43 -10.01 -2.03
CA SER A 92 10.23 -9.18 -1.93
C SER A 92 9.75 -9.04 -0.49
N LEU A 93 9.66 -7.81 -0.01
CA LEU A 93 9.14 -7.46 1.31
C LEU A 93 8.09 -6.34 1.20
N ASP A 94 6.82 -6.68 1.42
CA ASP A 94 5.74 -5.70 1.44
C ASP A 94 5.06 -5.65 2.80
N LEU A 95 5.19 -4.50 3.47
CA LEU A 95 4.61 -4.19 4.77
C LEU A 95 3.59 -3.03 4.67
N SER A 96 3.24 -2.61 3.46
CA SER A 96 2.41 -1.43 3.22
C SER A 96 0.98 -1.59 3.74
N HIS A 97 0.26 -0.47 3.90
CA HIS A 97 -1.13 -0.48 4.36
C HIS A 97 -1.33 -1.23 5.69
N ASN A 98 -0.57 -0.81 6.70
CA ASN A 98 -0.69 -1.29 8.07
C ASN A 98 -0.71 -0.09 9.03
N LYS A 99 -0.56 -0.35 10.33
CA LYS A 99 -0.45 0.68 11.38
C LYS A 99 0.90 0.58 12.09
N LEU A 100 1.95 0.19 11.37
CA LEU A 100 3.30 0.07 11.91
C LEU A 100 3.84 1.44 12.30
N ASP A 101 4.61 1.51 13.38
CA ASP A 101 5.15 2.75 13.95
C ASP A 101 6.66 2.64 14.24
N GLY A 102 7.23 3.69 14.83
CA GLY A 102 8.68 3.74 15.10
C GLY A 102 9.51 4.00 13.85
N GLU A 103 10.82 3.73 13.92
CA GLU A 103 11.76 3.96 12.83
C GLU A 103 11.89 2.73 11.93
N ILE A 104 12.23 2.92 10.65
CA ILE A 104 12.64 1.82 9.78
C ILE A 104 14.03 1.35 10.25
N PRO A 105 14.20 0.07 10.63
CA PRO A 105 15.48 -0.40 11.16
C PRO A 105 16.60 -0.22 10.13
N PRO A 106 17.71 0.46 10.47
CA PRO A 106 18.82 0.68 9.53
C PRO A 106 19.46 -0.63 9.08
N GLN A 107 19.33 -1.71 9.86
CA GLN A 107 19.82 -3.05 9.54
C GLN A 107 19.16 -3.64 8.28
N LEU A 108 17.99 -3.13 7.85
CA LEU A 108 17.37 -3.59 6.59
C LEU A 108 18.24 -3.29 5.37
N THR A 109 19.13 -2.30 5.44
CA THR A 109 20.10 -2.00 4.36
C THR A 109 21.07 -3.15 4.07
N GLU A 110 21.15 -4.15 4.94
CA GLU A 110 21.94 -5.38 4.74
C GLU A 110 21.22 -6.47 3.93
N LEU A 111 20.02 -6.19 3.41
CA LEU A 111 19.26 -7.10 2.56
C LEU A 111 19.65 -6.88 1.08
N PHE A 112 20.77 -7.50 0.68
CA PHE A 112 21.35 -7.29 -0.64
C PHE A 112 20.57 -7.93 -1.80
N SER A 113 19.69 -8.88 -1.50
CA SER A 113 18.86 -9.60 -2.48
C SER A 113 17.51 -8.93 -2.72
N LEU A 114 17.19 -7.86 -1.98
CA LEU A 114 15.87 -7.25 -2.00
C LEU A 114 15.63 -6.48 -3.31
N GLU A 115 14.60 -6.85 -4.06
CA GLU A 115 14.21 -6.23 -5.33
C GLU A 115 12.90 -5.44 -5.19
N ILE A 116 11.99 -5.88 -4.33
CA ILE A 116 10.71 -5.25 -4.06
C ILE A 116 10.63 -4.90 -2.58
N PHE A 117 10.41 -3.63 -2.29
CA PHE A 117 10.24 -3.12 -0.94
C PHE A 117 9.12 -2.10 -0.88
N SER A 118 8.22 -2.24 0.09
CA SER A 118 7.23 -1.20 0.39
C SER A 118 6.89 -1.18 1.87
N VAL A 119 6.88 0.04 2.41
CA VAL A 119 6.42 0.38 3.77
C VAL A 119 5.41 1.53 3.72
N ALA A 120 4.89 1.85 2.54
CA ALA A 120 3.94 2.93 2.33
C ALA A 120 2.66 2.74 3.15
N HIS A 121 1.94 3.84 3.41
CA HIS A 121 0.68 3.81 4.15
C HIS A 121 0.80 3.14 5.54
N ASN A 122 1.71 3.66 6.37
CA ASN A 122 1.91 3.26 7.75
C ASN A 122 2.05 4.52 8.65
N ASN A 123 2.41 4.35 9.92
CA ASN A 123 2.68 5.43 10.86
C ASN A 123 4.17 5.50 11.24
N LEU A 124 5.06 5.15 10.30
CA LEU A 124 6.50 5.14 10.51
C LEU A 124 7.06 6.57 10.62
N SER A 125 8.20 6.67 11.29
CA SER A 125 8.82 7.91 11.72
C SER A 125 10.34 7.91 11.49
N GLY A 126 10.96 9.08 11.61
CA GLY A 126 12.40 9.22 11.50
C GLY A 126 12.88 9.29 10.05
N LYS A 127 14.16 8.98 9.84
CA LYS A 127 14.80 9.05 8.53
C LYS A 127 14.49 7.79 7.71
N THR A 128 14.30 7.95 6.40
CA THR A 128 14.37 6.84 5.46
C THR A 128 15.74 6.13 5.56
N PRO A 129 15.82 4.83 5.22
CA PRO A 129 17.08 4.10 5.20
C PRO A 129 18.10 4.78 4.29
N ALA A 130 19.38 4.63 4.64
CA ALA A 130 20.46 5.12 3.78
C ALA A 130 20.33 4.51 2.38
N ARG A 131 20.48 5.34 1.35
CA ARG A 131 20.41 4.93 -0.06
C ARG A 131 21.67 4.18 -0.48
N VAL A 132 21.83 2.97 0.04
CA VAL A 132 22.95 2.06 -0.22
C VAL A 132 22.44 0.73 -0.75
N ALA A 133 23.24 0.05 -1.58
CA ALA A 133 22.87 -1.21 -2.22
C ALA A 133 21.46 -1.15 -2.85
N GLN A 134 20.57 -2.07 -2.50
CA GLN A 134 19.21 -2.11 -3.03
C GLN A 134 18.36 -0.91 -2.58
N PHE A 135 18.59 -0.35 -1.39
CA PHE A 135 17.82 0.80 -0.91
C PHE A 135 18.09 2.09 -1.71
N ALA A 136 19.12 2.11 -2.55
CA ALA A 136 19.33 3.20 -3.50
C ALA A 136 18.31 3.21 -4.65
N THR A 137 17.72 2.05 -4.99
CA THR A 137 16.83 1.89 -6.15
C THR A 137 15.36 2.16 -5.81
N PHE A 138 14.97 2.06 -4.54
CA PHE A 138 13.59 2.29 -4.12
C PHE A 138 13.18 3.77 -4.24
N GLU A 139 12.01 3.98 -4.84
CA GLU A 139 11.46 5.30 -5.13
C GLU A 139 10.64 5.86 -3.96
N GLU A 140 10.17 7.11 -4.11
CA GLU A 140 9.28 7.79 -3.15
C GLU A 140 8.04 6.95 -2.81
N SER A 141 7.49 6.24 -3.81
CA SER A 141 6.28 5.42 -3.69
C SER A 141 6.38 4.35 -2.60
N CYS A 142 7.57 3.78 -2.38
CA CYS A 142 7.82 2.75 -1.36
C CYS A 142 7.64 3.27 0.07
N TYR A 143 7.72 4.58 0.28
CA TYR A 143 7.71 5.23 1.60
C TYR A 143 6.51 6.17 1.81
N LYS A 144 5.72 6.40 0.75
CA LYS A 144 4.63 7.37 0.72
C LYS A 144 3.61 7.14 1.84
N ASP A 145 2.93 8.20 2.24
CA ASP A 145 1.82 8.15 3.20
C ASP A 145 2.23 7.60 4.57
N ASN A 146 3.44 7.98 5.01
CA ASN A 146 3.89 7.90 6.39
C ASN A 146 4.11 9.33 6.94
N PRO A 147 3.29 9.80 7.89
CA PRO A 147 3.26 11.21 8.28
C PRO A 147 4.55 11.71 8.94
N PHE A 148 5.30 10.82 9.61
CA PHE A 148 6.49 11.18 10.39
C PHE A 148 7.81 10.80 9.74
N LEU A 149 7.80 10.10 8.60
CA LEU A 149 9.00 9.79 7.82
C LEU A 149 9.54 11.05 7.11
N CYS A 150 10.84 11.08 6.86
CA CYS A 150 11.53 12.15 6.14
C CYS A 150 12.87 11.62 5.57
N GLY A 151 13.51 12.40 4.69
CA GLY A 151 14.78 12.05 4.06
C GLY A 151 14.59 11.44 2.67
N GLU A 152 15.63 11.52 1.83
CA GLU A 152 15.57 10.98 0.48
C GLU A 152 15.19 9.49 0.48
N PRO A 153 14.29 9.01 -0.40
CA PRO A 153 13.75 9.67 -1.58
C PRO A 153 12.53 10.59 -1.34
N LEU A 154 12.05 10.74 -0.10
CA LEU A 154 10.92 11.62 0.19
C LEU A 154 11.34 13.10 0.08
N PRO A 155 10.45 14.00 -0.39
CA PRO A 155 10.73 15.44 -0.45
C PRO A 155 10.82 16.10 0.94
N LYS A 156 10.37 15.41 1.98
CA LYS A 156 10.32 15.94 3.36
C LYS A 156 11.71 15.91 4.00
N ILE A 157 12.20 17.07 4.42
CA ILE A 157 13.53 17.22 5.04
C ILE A 157 13.48 16.89 6.53
N CYS A 158 14.42 16.06 6.99
CA CYS A 158 14.58 15.74 8.40
C CYS A 158 15.26 16.88 9.16
N GLY A 159 14.60 17.44 10.17
CA GLY A 159 15.14 18.54 10.98
C GLY A 159 14.27 19.79 10.99
N ALA A 160 13.18 19.84 10.20
CA ALA A 160 12.05 20.68 10.55
C ALA A 160 11.47 20.11 11.85
N SER A 161 11.70 20.81 12.97
CA SER A 161 10.95 20.54 14.20
C SER A 161 9.47 20.47 13.86
N MET A 162 8.73 19.64 14.60
CA MET A 162 7.27 19.64 14.59
C MET A 162 6.77 21.07 14.85
N LEU A 163 6.58 21.83 13.78
CA LEU A 163 5.86 23.08 13.80
C LEU A 163 4.49 22.73 13.22
N PRO A 164 3.38 22.95 13.97
CA PRO A 164 2.07 22.94 13.34
C PRO A 164 2.13 23.94 12.18
N SER A 165 1.59 23.54 11.03
CA SER A 165 1.46 24.40 9.85
C SER A 165 1.11 25.83 10.26
N PRO A 166 1.93 26.83 9.89
CA PRO A 166 1.55 28.20 10.14
C PRO A 166 0.43 28.56 9.17
N THR A 167 -0.72 28.90 9.75
CA THR A 167 -1.73 29.74 9.11
C THR A 167 -1.04 31.02 8.65
N SER A 168 -0.90 31.24 7.35
CA SER A 168 -0.65 32.57 6.81
C SER A 168 -1.52 32.80 5.58
N MET A 169 -2.47 33.72 5.78
CA MET A 169 -3.28 34.38 4.76
C MET A 169 -2.44 34.96 3.61
N ASN A 170 -3.04 34.90 2.41
CA ASN A 170 -2.88 35.78 1.23
C ASN A 170 -1.62 35.55 0.36
N ASN A 171 -1.65 35.30 -0.96
CA ASN A 171 -2.63 35.63 -2.01
C ASN A 171 -2.63 34.57 -3.15
N GLU A 172 -3.85 34.34 -3.65
CA GLU A 172 -4.28 34.03 -5.03
C GLU A 172 -3.38 33.18 -5.96
N ASP A 173 -3.77 31.91 -6.19
CA ASP A 173 -4.36 31.44 -7.45
C ASP A 173 -4.55 29.91 -7.50
N ASN A 174 -5.82 29.50 -7.61
CA ASN A 174 -6.35 28.27 -8.24
C ASN A 174 -5.91 26.86 -7.76
N GLY A 175 -6.80 26.20 -7.01
CA GLY A 175 -7.23 24.81 -7.31
C GLY A 175 -6.99 23.71 -6.27
N GLY A 176 -8.00 23.44 -5.42
CA GLY A 176 -8.21 22.19 -4.65
C GLY A 176 -7.50 22.15 -3.29
N PHE A 177 -8.13 21.96 -2.14
CA PHE A 177 -9.39 21.31 -1.77
C PHE A 177 -10.12 22.21 -0.76
N ILE A 178 -11.44 22.31 -0.86
CA ILE A 178 -12.26 22.99 0.15
C ILE A 178 -12.04 22.23 1.46
N ASP A 179 -11.61 22.93 2.50
CA ASP A 179 -11.49 22.39 3.85
C ASP A 179 -12.82 21.71 4.22
N MET A 180 -12.79 20.40 4.47
CA MET A 180 -14.01 19.59 4.66
C MET A 180 -14.87 20.15 5.80
N GLU A 181 -14.26 20.80 6.79
CA GLU A 181 -14.99 21.51 7.83
C GLU A 181 -15.77 22.72 7.30
N VAL A 182 -15.17 23.52 6.42
CA VAL A 182 -15.84 24.67 5.78
C VAL A 182 -16.98 24.19 4.87
N PHE A 183 -16.80 23.05 4.21
CA PHE A 183 -17.87 22.42 3.43
C PHE A 183 -19.06 22.04 4.31
N TYR A 184 -18.83 21.30 5.40
CA TYR A 184 -19.92 20.90 6.32
C TYR A 184 -20.61 22.10 6.98
N VAL A 185 -19.87 23.13 7.38
CA VAL A 185 -20.45 24.36 7.94
C VAL A 185 -21.31 25.09 6.92
N SER A 186 -20.86 25.19 5.67
CA SER A 186 -21.60 25.85 4.58
C SER A 186 -22.90 25.12 4.25
N PHE A 187 -22.85 23.79 4.16
CA PHE A 187 -24.04 22.96 3.97
C PHE A 187 -25.00 23.05 5.15
N GLY A 188 -24.48 23.10 6.38
CA GLY A 188 -25.27 23.29 7.59
C GLY A 188 -26.05 24.61 7.58
N ILE A 189 -25.38 25.73 7.27
CA ILE A 189 -26.02 27.05 7.19
C ILE A 189 -27.09 27.07 6.08
N ALA A 190 -26.77 26.55 4.90
CA ALA A 190 -27.71 26.48 3.79
C ALA A 190 -28.97 25.66 4.15
N TYR A 191 -28.79 24.51 4.78
CA TYR A 191 -29.89 23.66 5.24
C TYR A 191 -30.79 24.37 6.26
N ILE A 192 -30.20 25.05 7.24
CA ILE A 192 -30.95 25.81 8.25
C ILE A 192 -31.75 26.94 7.61
N MET A 193 -31.15 27.68 6.67
CA MET A 193 -31.85 28.76 5.96
C MET A 193 -33.06 28.26 5.17
N VAL A 194 -32.94 27.11 4.50
CA VAL A 194 -34.06 26.48 3.78
C VAL A 194 -35.19 26.10 4.74
N LEU A 195 -34.86 25.49 5.89
CA LEU A 195 -35.87 25.12 6.89
C LEU A 195 -36.62 26.36 7.42
N VAL A 196 -35.91 27.45 7.71
CA VAL A 196 -36.52 28.70 8.17
C VAL A 196 -37.47 29.27 7.13
N VAL A 197 -37.10 29.25 5.84
CA VAL A 197 -37.97 29.71 4.75
C VAL A 197 -39.23 28.85 4.65
N ILE A 198 -39.11 27.52 4.74
CA ILE A 198 -40.26 26.61 4.72
C ILE A 198 -41.20 26.92 5.89
N VAL A 199 -40.67 27.07 7.11
CA VAL A 199 -41.47 27.41 8.29
C VAL A 199 -42.15 28.77 8.12
N ALA A 200 -41.44 29.78 7.61
CA ALA A 200 -42.00 31.10 7.36
C ALA A 200 -43.15 31.06 6.33
N VAL A 201 -42.98 30.32 5.23
CA VAL A 201 -44.03 30.15 4.20
C VAL A 201 -45.27 29.45 4.79
N LEU A 202 -45.08 28.42 5.60
CA LEU A 202 -46.17 27.71 6.28
C LEU A 202 -46.86 28.58 7.35
N TYR A 203 -46.13 29.51 7.97
CA TYR A 203 -46.66 30.44 8.97
C TYR A 203 -47.48 31.56 8.31
N ILE A 204 -46.93 32.20 7.28
CA ILE A 204 -47.53 33.37 6.61
C ILE A 204 -48.78 32.99 5.82
N ASN A 205 -48.78 31.82 5.16
CA ASN A 205 -49.86 31.45 4.27
C ASN A 205 -50.69 30.26 4.80
N PRO A 206 -51.93 30.51 5.29
CA PRO A 206 -52.77 29.46 5.86
C PRO A 206 -53.23 28.40 4.84
N TYR A 207 -53.12 28.68 3.54
CA TYR A 207 -53.41 27.72 2.48
C TYR A 207 -52.34 26.61 2.43
N TRP A 208 -51.05 26.97 2.38
CA TRP A 208 -49.94 26.01 2.34
C TRP A 208 -49.84 25.16 3.60
N ARG A 209 -50.17 25.73 4.76
CA ARG A 209 -50.31 24.99 6.01
C ARG A 209 -51.31 23.83 5.88
N ARG A 210 -52.50 24.09 5.34
CA ARG A 210 -53.55 23.07 5.16
C ARG A 210 -53.19 22.03 4.10
N ALA A 211 -52.49 22.43 3.04
CA ALA A 211 -52.02 21.50 2.01
C ALA A 211 -50.94 20.55 2.52
N TRP A 212 -49.96 21.06 3.29
CA TRP A 212 -48.88 20.26 3.87
C TRP A 212 -49.41 19.20 4.85
N PHE A 213 -50.34 19.58 5.76
CA PHE A 213 -50.98 18.61 6.67
C PHE A 213 -51.79 17.54 5.93
N ARG A 214 -52.41 17.84 4.77
CA ARG A 214 -53.09 16.82 3.97
C ARG A 214 -52.13 15.83 3.32
N PHE A 215 -50.91 16.27 2.98
CA PHE A 215 -49.92 15.43 2.32
C PHE A 215 -49.18 14.51 3.30
N THR A 216 -48.98 14.94 4.55
CA THR A 216 -48.27 14.17 5.58
C THR A 216 -49.17 13.21 6.37
N LEU A 217 -50.49 13.42 6.44
CA LEU A 217 -51.45 12.53 7.12
C LEU A 217 -52.04 11.41 6.23
N LEU A 218 -51.74 11.37 4.94
CA LEU A 218 -52.25 10.38 3.98
C LEU A 218 -51.20 9.33 3.54
N ARG A 219 -50.11 9.19 4.30
CA ARG A 219 -49.09 8.15 4.11
C ARG A 219 -48.88 7.35 5.38
#